data_AF-A0A7X9XE30-F1
#
_entry.id   AF-A0A7X9XE30-F1
#
_cell.length_a   1.000
_cell.length_b   1.000
_cell.length_c   1.000
_cell.angle_alpha   90.00
_cell.angle_beta   90.00
_cell.angle_gamma   90.00
#
_symmetry.space_group_name_H-M   'P 1'
#
loop_
_entity.id
_entity.type
_entity.pdbx_description
1 polymer ?
#
loop_
_entity_poly.entity_id
_entity_poly.type
_entity_poly.pdbx_seq_one_letter_code
_entity_poly.pdbx_strand_id
1 'polypeptide(L)'
;MSGKPRYFIIVSHCLLNPSTRVHLLGKRFKLIRKVVDFFLSKNISIIQLPCPEFTAMGYMRNPQGRMQYDNVFFRKHCRKELENYVDMICELRNNRNTPLCYIGVQGSPNCSIYWGKHKMNKYKTESMEPDLNDKGTDTLPGVMTQVLDEMLKENGIDIPYLEAPVKEDIKSDRSTKFFDDLYSLLNIPQEYRDIEEFITND
;
A
#
# COMPACT_ATOMS: atom_id res chain seq x y z
N MET A 1 17.49 11.72 25.52
CA MET A 1 16.59 10.90 24.68
C MET A 1 17.14 9.49 24.59
N SER A 2 16.30 8.46 24.73
CA SER A 2 16.71 7.05 24.62
C SER A 2 17.41 6.79 23.28
N GLY A 3 18.59 6.14 23.31
CA GLY A 3 19.37 5.78 22.11
C GLY A 3 18.82 4.59 21.33
N LYS A 4 17.64 4.07 21.70
CA LYS A 4 17.00 2.96 20.98
C LYS A 4 16.54 3.40 19.58
N PRO A 5 16.79 2.59 18.54
CA PRO A 5 16.27 2.87 17.21
C PRO A 5 14.75 2.84 17.23
N ARG A 6 14.14 3.72 16.42
CA ARG A 6 12.69 3.84 16.27
C ARG A 6 12.34 3.66 14.82
N TYR A 7 11.29 2.90 14.56
CA TYR A 7 10.91 2.52 13.21
C TYR A 7 9.44 2.84 12.98
N PHE A 8 9.11 3.10 11.71
CA PHE A 8 7.72 3.21 11.29
C PHE A 8 7.53 2.68 9.88
N ILE A 9 6.30 2.33 9.55
CA ILE A 9 5.88 2.01 8.20
C ILE A 9 4.86 3.04 7.70
N ILE A 10 4.71 3.11 6.38
CA ILE A 10 3.71 3.92 5.71
C ILE A 10 2.72 2.96 5.05
N VAL A 11 1.42 3.23 5.16
CA VAL A 11 0.40 2.34 4.58
C VAL A 11 -0.64 3.11 3.80
N SER A 12 -1.15 2.52 2.72
CA SER A 12 -2.31 3.08 2.02
C SER A 12 -3.51 3.18 2.96
N HIS A 13 -4.32 4.22 2.78
CA HIS A 13 -5.51 4.44 3.60
C HIS A 13 -6.41 3.21 3.72
N CYS A 14 -6.73 2.60 2.57
CA CYS A 14 -7.70 1.51 2.52
C CYS A 14 -7.18 0.19 3.12
N LEU A 15 -5.89 0.11 3.47
CA LEU A 15 -5.38 -1.00 4.26
C LEU A 15 -5.92 -0.93 5.69
N LEU A 16 -5.89 0.22 6.38
CA LEU A 16 -6.41 0.30 7.76
C LEU A 16 -7.88 0.74 7.84
N ASN A 17 -8.39 1.38 6.79
CA ASN A 17 -9.78 1.81 6.70
C ASN A 17 -10.45 1.25 5.43
N PRO A 18 -10.84 -0.03 5.43
CA PRO A 18 -11.45 -0.66 4.25
C PRO A 18 -12.80 -0.04 3.88
N SER A 19 -13.40 0.76 4.76
CA SER A 19 -14.67 1.47 4.54
C SER A 19 -14.57 2.56 3.47
N THR A 20 -13.38 2.97 3.03
CA THR A 20 -13.23 3.96 1.93
C THR A 20 -13.11 3.32 0.54
N ARG A 21 -13.09 1.98 0.48
CA ARG A 21 -13.08 1.24 -0.79
C ARG A 21 -14.42 1.38 -1.50
N VAL A 22 -14.34 1.50 -2.82
CA VAL A 22 -15.51 1.59 -3.69
C VAL A 22 -16.38 0.32 -3.57
N HIS A 23 -17.71 0.50 -3.53
CA HIS A 23 -18.74 -0.55 -3.52
C HIS A 23 -18.65 -1.61 -2.40
N LEU A 24 -18.43 -1.22 -1.14
CA LEU A 24 -18.51 -2.13 0.03
C LEU A 24 -17.55 -3.34 -0.01
N LEU A 25 -16.51 -3.30 -0.85
CA LEU A 25 -15.44 -4.30 -0.95
C LEU A 25 -14.49 -4.20 0.27
N GLY A 26 -15.01 -4.36 1.49
CA GLY A 26 -14.35 -3.90 2.71
C GLY A 26 -14.41 -4.86 3.90
N LYS A 27 -14.38 -6.18 3.68
CA LYS A 27 -14.50 -7.17 4.76
C LYS A 27 -13.21 -7.92 5.12
N ARG A 28 -12.04 -7.31 4.91
CA ARG A 28 -10.75 -7.98 5.20
C ARG A 28 -10.04 -7.49 6.46
N PHE A 29 -10.81 -7.15 7.49
CA PHE A 29 -10.27 -6.80 8.81
C PHE A 29 -9.30 -7.84 9.39
N LYS A 30 -9.41 -9.12 9.00
CA LYS A 30 -8.46 -10.18 9.41
C LYS A 30 -7.02 -9.88 8.97
N LEU A 31 -6.80 -9.61 7.69
CA LEU A 31 -5.47 -9.27 7.15
C LEU A 31 -4.94 -7.98 7.80
N ILE A 32 -5.82 -7.00 7.99
CA ILE A 32 -5.49 -5.71 8.59
C ILE A 32 -4.99 -5.89 10.02
N ARG A 33 -5.73 -6.66 10.84
CA ARG A 33 -5.34 -6.98 12.21
C ARG A 33 -3.96 -7.63 12.23
N LYS A 34 -3.75 -8.66 11.43
CA LYS A 34 -2.46 -9.36 11.32
C LYS A 34 -1.29 -8.43 10.98
N VAL A 35 -1.47 -7.54 10.01
CA VAL A 35 -0.44 -6.55 9.65
C VAL A 35 -0.19 -5.57 10.81
N VAL A 36 -1.24 -5.01 11.41
CA VAL A 36 -1.13 -4.07 12.53
C VAL A 36 -0.46 -4.73 13.74
N ASP A 37 -0.94 -5.91 14.13
CA ASP A 37 -0.42 -6.68 15.26
C ASP A 37 1.05 -7.06 15.06
N PHE A 38 1.46 -7.41 13.84
CA PHE A 38 2.85 -7.73 13.52
C PHE A 38 3.80 -6.55 13.77
N PHE A 39 3.42 -5.33 13.36
CA PHE A 39 4.26 -4.14 13.51
C PHE A 39 4.20 -3.58 14.94
N LEU A 40 3.01 -3.51 15.54
CA LEU A 40 2.85 -2.99 16.91
C LEU A 40 3.51 -3.91 17.95
N SER A 41 3.44 -5.24 17.80
CA SER A 41 4.14 -6.18 18.69
C SER A 41 5.68 -6.01 18.66
N LYS A 42 6.22 -5.33 17.65
CA LYS A 42 7.65 -5.02 17.49
C LYS A 42 7.97 -3.56 17.78
N ASN A 43 7.03 -2.80 18.35
CA ASN A 43 7.14 -1.37 18.62
C ASN A 43 7.43 -0.53 17.37
N ILE A 44 6.84 -0.90 16.24
CA ILE A 44 6.96 -0.18 14.96
C ILE A 44 5.68 0.65 14.74
N SER A 45 5.84 1.96 14.62
CA SER A 45 4.72 2.89 14.40
C SER A 45 4.16 2.79 12.98
N ILE A 46 2.92 3.26 12.77
CA ILE A 46 2.25 3.19 11.47
C ILE A 46 1.73 4.57 11.09
N ILE A 47 2.11 5.04 9.89
CA ILE A 47 1.56 6.24 9.25
C ILE A 47 0.54 5.79 8.21
N GLN A 48 -0.74 6.09 8.44
CA GLN A 48 -1.80 5.86 7.47
C GLN A 48 -1.93 7.07 6.54
N LEU A 49 -1.66 6.87 5.25
CA LEU A 49 -1.83 7.91 4.23
C LEU A 49 -3.33 8.22 3.99
N PRO A 50 -3.65 9.39 3.39
CA PRO A 50 -5.00 9.68 2.93
C PRO A 50 -5.35 8.85 1.70
N CYS A 51 -6.63 8.88 1.29
CA CYS A 51 -7.10 8.24 0.06
C CYS A 51 -7.47 9.32 -0.96
N PRO A 52 -6.58 9.66 -1.91
CA PRO A 52 -6.86 10.69 -2.92
C PRO A 52 -8.13 10.40 -3.74
N GLU A 53 -8.43 9.13 -4.02
CA GLU A 53 -9.67 8.75 -4.70
C GLU A 53 -10.90 9.13 -3.88
N PHE A 54 -10.88 8.84 -2.58
CA PHE A 54 -12.01 9.14 -1.69
C PHE A 54 -12.16 10.65 -1.50
N THR A 55 -11.08 11.40 -1.33
CA THR A 55 -11.15 12.85 -1.12
C THR A 55 -11.48 13.62 -2.40
N ALA A 56 -11.19 13.06 -3.58
CA ALA A 56 -11.56 13.67 -4.86
C ALA A 56 -13.01 13.38 -5.29
N MET A 57 -13.51 12.16 -5.07
CA MET A 57 -14.79 11.71 -5.67
C MET A 57 -15.82 11.22 -4.65
N GLY A 58 -15.46 11.14 -3.37
CA GLY A 58 -16.32 10.62 -2.32
C GLY A 58 -16.53 9.10 -2.38
N TYR A 59 -17.55 8.67 -1.63
CA TYR A 59 -17.82 7.26 -1.40
C TYR A 59 -18.46 6.55 -2.60
N MET A 60 -19.47 7.17 -3.21
CA MET A 60 -20.28 6.58 -4.30
C MET A 60 -19.65 6.73 -5.69
N ARG A 61 -18.32 6.83 -5.75
CA ARG A 61 -17.57 6.98 -7.00
C ARG A 61 -17.68 5.71 -7.85
N ASN A 62 -17.62 5.86 -9.17
CA ASN A 62 -17.51 4.70 -10.07
C ASN A 62 -16.10 4.09 -9.98
N PRO A 63 -15.93 2.77 -10.18
CA PRO A 63 -14.62 2.16 -10.29
C PRO A 63 -13.94 2.64 -11.58
N GLN A 64 -12.66 3.00 -11.49
CA GLN A 64 -11.88 3.50 -12.61
C GLN A 64 -10.54 2.78 -12.69
N GLY A 65 -9.98 2.62 -13.90
CA GLY A 65 -8.63 2.11 -14.09
C GLY A 65 -7.56 3.17 -13.82
N ARG A 66 -6.28 2.77 -13.86
CA ARG A 66 -5.14 3.68 -13.62
C ARG A 66 -5.10 4.82 -14.62
N MET A 67 -5.40 4.55 -15.90
CA MET A 67 -5.42 5.57 -16.95
C MET A 67 -6.29 6.79 -16.63
N GLN A 68 -7.45 6.60 -15.97
CA GLN A 68 -8.32 7.70 -15.60
C GLN A 68 -7.72 8.57 -14.48
N TYR A 69 -6.94 7.98 -13.59
CA TYR A 69 -6.25 8.69 -12.51
C TYR A 69 -4.92 9.29 -12.95
N ASP A 70 -4.27 8.76 -13.98
CA ASP A 70 -2.95 9.22 -14.43
C ASP A 70 -3.06 10.46 -15.33
N ASN A 71 -3.61 11.53 -14.74
CA ASN A 71 -3.76 12.82 -15.38
C ASN A 71 -3.21 13.93 -14.47
N VAL A 72 -2.89 15.08 -15.07
CA VAL A 72 -2.24 16.20 -14.37
C VAL A 72 -3.01 16.70 -13.15
N PHE A 73 -4.36 16.69 -13.20
CA PHE A 73 -5.19 17.20 -12.11
C PHE A 73 -5.18 16.25 -10.92
N PHE A 74 -5.35 14.95 -11.16
CA PHE A 74 -5.39 13.96 -10.09
C PHE A 74 -4.01 13.70 -9.49
N ARG A 75 -2.93 13.77 -10.28
CA ARG A 75 -1.55 13.75 -9.75
C ARG A 75 -1.27 14.95 -8.84
N LYS A 76 -1.70 16.16 -9.24
CA LYS A 76 -1.61 17.36 -8.39
C LYS A 76 -2.42 17.20 -7.10
N HIS A 77 -3.62 16.60 -7.18
CA HIS A 77 -4.43 16.27 -6.01
C HIS A 77 -3.70 15.30 -5.08
N CYS A 78 -3.15 14.20 -5.60
CA CYS A 78 -2.35 13.25 -4.82
C CYS A 78 -1.20 13.96 -4.09
N ARG A 79 -0.44 14.80 -4.80
CA ARG A 79 0.70 15.52 -4.23
C ARG A 79 0.29 16.44 -3.08
N LYS A 80 -0.83 17.16 -3.24
CA LYS A 80 -1.42 18.01 -2.19
C LYS A 80 -1.85 17.21 -0.97
N GLU A 81 -2.53 16.08 -1.17
CA GLU A 81 -2.99 15.23 -0.06
C GLU A 81 -1.83 14.61 0.72
N LEU A 82 -0.72 14.30 0.03
CA LEU A 82 0.46 13.67 0.63
C LEU A 82 1.42 14.66 1.30
N GLU A 83 1.35 15.96 1.00
CA GLU A 83 2.30 16.99 1.44
C GLU A 83 2.59 16.93 2.95
N ASN A 84 1.57 17.07 3.79
CA ASN A 84 1.72 17.03 5.25
C ASN A 84 2.27 15.67 5.77
N TYR A 85 2.02 14.58 5.05
CA TYR A 85 2.51 13.26 5.44
C TYR A 85 3.98 13.08 5.07
N VAL A 86 4.41 13.59 3.92
CA VAL A 86 5.82 13.61 3.52
C VAL A 86 6.61 14.51 4.47
N ASP A 87 6.08 15.68 4.84
CA ASP A 87 6.69 16.54 5.86
C ASP A 87 6.85 15.81 7.21
N MET A 88 5.81 15.09 7.64
CA MET A 88 5.86 14.26 8.85
C MET A 88 6.92 13.14 8.75
N ILE A 89 7.03 12.47 7.61
CA ILE A 89 8.04 11.43 7.37
C ILE A 89 9.46 12.04 7.44
N CYS A 90 9.67 13.20 6.81
CA CYS A 90 10.93 13.93 6.85
C CYS A 90 11.30 14.35 8.29
N GLU A 91 10.34 14.91 9.03
CA GLU A 91 10.55 15.31 10.43
C GLU A 91 10.91 14.11 11.31
N LEU A 92 10.20 12.99 11.15
CA LEU A 92 10.50 11.74 11.86
C LEU A 92 11.92 11.25 11.53
N ARG A 93 12.32 11.25 10.25
CA ARG A 93 13.66 10.85 9.79
C ARG A 93 14.75 11.73 10.39
N ASN A 94 14.58 13.05 10.35
CA ASN A 94 15.53 14.02 10.91
C ASN A 94 15.70 13.82 12.43
N ASN A 95 14.68 13.26 13.09
CA ASN A 95 14.69 12.93 14.51
C ASN A 95 14.97 11.44 14.79
N ARG A 96 15.79 10.76 13.97
CA ARG A 96 16.27 9.38 14.20
C ARG A 96 15.16 8.32 14.25
N ASN A 97 14.09 8.51 13.48
CA ASN A 97 13.12 7.46 13.21
C ASN A 97 13.32 6.97 11.78
N THR A 98 13.33 5.66 11.55
CA THR A 98 13.62 5.09 10.24
C THR A 98 12.33 4.59 9.58
N PRO A 99 11.95 5.12 8.40
CA PRO A 99 10.89 4.51 7.60
C PRO A 99 11.37 3.15 7.09
N LEU A 100 10.59 2.09 7.30
CA LEU A 100 10.95 0.75 6.88
C LEU A 100 10.39 0.39 5.50
N CYS A 101 9.13 0.71 5.22
CA CYS A 101 8.51 0.45 3.92
C CYS A 101 7.23 1.26 3.71
N TYR A 102 6.75 1.28 2.47
CA TYR A 102 5.37 1.58 2.13
C TYR A 102 4.60 0.30 1.79
N ILE A 103 3.39 0.13 2.32
CA ILE A 103 2.50 -0.99 2.01
C ILE A 103 1.30 -0.49 1.19
N GLY A 104 1.32 -0.85 -0.09
CA GLY A 104 0.24 -0.67 -1.07
C GLY A 104 -0.87 -1.71 -0.94
N VAL A 105 -1.99 -1.49 -1.65
CA VAL A 105 -3.12 -2.43 -1.66
C VAL A 105 -3.32 -3.05 -3.04
N GLN A 106 -3.30 -4.39 -3.09
CA GLN A 106 -3.40 -5.17 -4.33
C GLN A 106 -4.58 -4.76 -5.21
N GLY A 107 -4.26 -4.46 -6.47
CA GLY A 107 -5.24 -4.18 -7.53
C GLY A 107 -6.01 -2.87 -7.35
N SER A 108 -5.46 -1.92 -6.58
CA SER A 108 -5.90 -0.52 -6.62
C SER A 108 -5.20 0.21 -7.76
N PRO A 109 -5.90 0.96 -8.61
CA PRO A 109 -5.30 1.78 -9.67
C PRO A 109 -4.49 2.96 -9.13
N ASN A 110 -4.63 3.26 -7.83
CA ASN A 110 -4.06 4.42 -7.19
C ASN A 110 -2.98 4.07 -6.16
N CYS A 111 -3.21 3.07 -5.31
CA CYS A 111 -2.32 2.75 -4.19
C CYS A 111 -1.64 1.39 -4.26
N SER A 112 -1.83 0.62 -5.35
CA SER A 112 -1.09 -0.64 -5.54
C SER A 112 0.38 -0.40 -5.83
N ILE A 113 1.17 -1.47 -5.68
CA ILE A 113 2.57 -1.50 -6.13
C ILE A 113 2.63 -2.08 -7.53
N TYR A 114 1.74 -3.02 -7.85
CA TYR A 114 1.67 -3.69 -9.13
C TYR A 114 0.28 -3.46 -9.77
N TRP A 115 0.27 -2.69 -10.85
CA TRP A 115 -0.85 -2.53 -11.77
C TRP A 115 -0.44 -3.12 -13.12
N GLY A 116 -1.00 -4.30 -13.44
CA GLY A 116 -0.77 -4.98 -14.71
C GLY A 116 -1.69 -4.47 -15.82
N LYS A 117 -1.86 -5.25 -16.90
CA LYS A 117 -2.80 -4.90 -17.96
C LYS A 117 -4.25 -5.14 -17.54
N HIS A 118 -5.10 -4.22 -17.94
CA HIS A 118 -6.53 -4.23 -17.67
C HIS A 118 -7.31 -4.10 -18.98
N LYS A 119 -8.53 -4.67 -19.00
CA LYS A 119 -9.40 -4.60 -20.17
C LYS A 119 -9.80 -3.15 -20.45
N MET A 120 -9.85 -2.81 -21.74
CA MET A 120 -10.33 -1.51 -22.19
C MET A 120 -11.85 -1.52 -22.34
N ASN A 121 -12.50 -0.46 -21.87
CA ASN A 121 -13.93 -0.28 -22.09
C ASN A 121 -14.24 0.30 -23.49
N LYS A 122 -15.52 0.47 -23.81
CA LYS A 122 -15.98 1.00 -25.11
C LYS A 122 -15.43 2.39 -25.47
N TYR A 123 -14.95 3.14 -24.48
CA TYR A 123 -14.35 4.47 -24.66
C TYR A 123 -12.82 4.41 -24.74
N LYS A 124 -12.23 3.22 -24.85
CA LYS A 124 -10.77 3.02 -24.86
C LYS A 124 -10.10 3.59 -23.61
N THR A 125 -10.72 3.37 -22.45
CA THR A 125 -10.11 3.64 -21.13
C THR A 125 -10.03 2.36 -20.31
N GLU A 126 -9.02 2.26 -19.46
CA GLU A 126 -8.81 1.08 -18.62
C GLU A 126 -9.98 0.84 -17.67
N SER A 127 -10.37 -0.41 -17.52
CA SER A 127 -11.35 -0.83 -16.50
C SER A 127 -10.63 -1.39 -15.26
N MET A 128 -11.40 -1.71 -14.22
CA MET A 128 -10.89 -2.43 -13.05
C MET A 128 -10.70 -3.93 -13.30
N GLU A 129 -11.12 -4.43 -14.46
CA GLU A 129 -11.04 -5.84 -14.80
C GLU A 129 -9.66 -6.17 -15.38
N PRO A 130 -8.86 -7.03 -14.72
CA PRO A 130 -7.56 -7.42 -15.24
C PRO A 130 -7.72 -8.18 -16.56
N ASP A 131 -6.73 -8.02 -17.45
CA ASP A 131 -6.62 -8.86 -18.63
C ASP A 131 -6.00 -10.20 -18.24
N LEU A 132 -6.79 -11.27 -18.30
CA LEU A 132 -6.36 -12.61 -17.90
C LEU A 132 -5.32 -13.22 -18.84
N ASN A 133 -5.12 -12.64 -20.03
CA ASN A 133 -4.07 -13.05 -20.95
C ASN A 133 -2.73 -12.36 -20.68
N ASP A 134 -2.71 -11.38 -19.76
CA ASP A 134 -1.49 -10.70 -19.38
C ASP A 134 -0.60 -11.63 -18.55
N LYS A 135 0.66 -11.76 -18.97
CA LYS A 135 1.66 -12.58 -18.26
C LYS A 135 2.23 -11.86 -17.04
N GLY A 136 1.83 -10.61 -16.78
CA GLY A 136 2.19 -9.85 -15.59
C GLY A 136 3.66 -9.41 -15.55
N THR A 137 4.33 -9.36 -16.71
CA THR A 137 5.76 -9.02 -16.80
C THR A 137 6.02 -7.51 -16.79
N ASP A 138 5.05 -6.71 -17.21
CA ASP A 138 5.14 -5.25 -17.25
C ASP A 138 4.08 -4.63 -16.33
N THR A 139 4.47 -4.27 -15.12
CA THR A 139 3.57 -3.63 -14.14
C THR A 139 3.99 -2.20 -13.84
N LEU A 140 3.02 -1.33 -13.59
CA LEU A 140 3.23 0.03 -13.11
C LEU A 140 2.74 0.19 -11.67
N PRO A 141 3.31 1.11 -10.87
CA PRO A 141 2.69 1.48 -9.60
C PRO A 141 1.37 2.22 -9.83
N GLY A 142 0.47 2.16 -8.85
CA GLY A 142 -0.70 3.03 -8.82
C GLY A 142 -0.31 4.52 -8.82
N VAL A 143 -1.22 5.40 -9.25
CA VAL A 143 -0.90 6.82 -9.48
C VAL A 143 -0.37 7.52 -8.22
N MET A 144 -1.06 7.40 -7.08
CA MET A 144 -0.58 7.96 -5.80
C MET A 144 0.71 7.27 -5.35
N THR A 145 0.86 5.96 -5.54
CA THR A 145 2.14 5.27 -5.22
C THR A 145 3.30 5.89 -5.99
N GLN A 146 3.12 6.17 -7.28
CA GLN A 146 4.12 6.84 -8.10
C GLN A 146 4.43 8.26 -7.59
N VAL A 147 3.39 9.05 -7.29
CA VAL A 147 3.55 10.41 -6.75
C VAL A 147 4.26 10.40 -5.39
N LEU A 148 3.92 9.46 -4.51
CA LEU A 148 4.59 9.28 -3.23
C LEU A 148 6.07 8.97 -3.42
N ASP A 149 6.41 8.05 -4.32
CA ASP A 149 7.80 7.67 -4.61
C ASP A 149 8.61 8.87 -5.12
N GLU A 150 8.05 9.64 -6.06
CA GLU A 150 8.64 10.89 -6.53
C GLU A 150 8.91 11.86 -5.37
N MET A 151 7.91 12.12 -4.51
CA MET A 151 8.04 13.02 -3.36
C MET A 151 9.05 12.54 -2.31
N LEU A 152 9.13 11.24 -2.05
CA LEU A 152 10.12 10.68 -1.11
C LEU A 152 11.54 10.79 -1.67
N LYS A 153 11.73 10.49 -2.96
CA LYS A 153 13.03 10.61 -3.63
C LYS A 153 13.54 12.04 -3.72
N GLU A 154 12.65 13.01 -3.94
CA GLU A 154 12.98 14.45 -3.85
C GLU A 154 13.55 14.84 -2.47
N ASN A 155 13.17 14.11 -1.41
CA ASN A 155 13.67 14.29 -0.04
C ASN A 155 14.81 13.31 0.32
N GLY A 156 15.37 12.60 -0.65
CA GLY A 156 16.45 11.63 -0.45
C GLY A 156 16.05 10.45 0.45
N ILE A 157 14.78 10.04 0.37
CA ILE A 157 14.23 8.88 1.06
C ILE A 157 13.96 7.79 0.01
N ASP A 158 14.62 6.66 0.19
CA ASP A 158 14.43 5.46 -0.63
C ASP A 158 14.08 4.30 0.29
N ILE A 159 12.94 3.65 0.05
CA ILE A 159 12.39 2.60 0.92
C ILE A 159 11.76 1.48 0.10
N PRO A 160 11.71 0.25 0.64
CA PRO A 160 10.95 -0.85 0.06
C PRO A 160 9.45 -0.58 -0.09
N TYR A 161 8.86 -1.16 -1.13
CA TYR A 161 7.43 -1.14 -1.41
C TYR A 161 6.89 -2.57 -1.36
N LEU A 162 5.89 -2.81 -0.52
CA LEU A 162 5.21 -4.10 -0.38
C LEU A 162 3.74 -3.97 -0.77
N GLU A 163 3.13 -5.07 -1.23
CA GLU A 163 1.73 -5.06 -1.63
C GLU A 163 0.90 -6.02 -0.78
N ALA A 164 -0.06 -5.47 -0.04
CA ALA A 164 -0.98 -6.26 0.76
C ALA A 164 -1.95 -7.06 -0.14
N PRO A 165 -2.01 -8.40 -0.02
CA PRO A 165 -2.77 -9.28 -0.90
C PRO A 165 -4.26 -9.33 -0.54
N VAL A 166 -4.93 -8.17 -0.62
CA VAL A 166 -6.35 -8.02 -0.23
C VAL A 166 -7.34 -8.70 -1.18
N LYS A 167 -6.91 -9.37 -2.25
CA LYS A 167 -7.77 -10.20 -3.11
C LYS A 167 -7.55 -11.70 -2.89
N GLU A 168 -6.49 -12.12 -2.21
CA GLU A 168 -6.10 -13.54 -2.08
C GLU A 168 -6.62 -14.22 -0.81
N ASP A 169 -6.66 -15.55 -0.78
CA ASP A 169 -6.85 -16.26 0.49
C ASP A 169 -5.64 -16.03 1.42
N ILE A 170 -5.87 -15.98 2.75
CA ILE A 170 -4.79 -15.81 3.74
C ILE A 170 -3.76 -16.95 3.67
N LYS A 171 -4.18 -18.14 3.21
CA LYS A 171 -3.35 -19.34 3.06
C LYS A 171 -2.72 -19.47 1.66
N SER A 172 -2.94 -18.50 0.77
CA SER A 172 -2.34 -18.53 -0.57
C SER A 172 -0.84 -18.28 -0.52
N ASP A 173 -0.11 -18.79 -1.51
CA ASP A 173 1.34 -18.55 -1.67
C ASP A 173 1.70 -17.06 -1.67
N ARG A 174 0.84 -16.21 -2.25
CA ARG A 174 1.04 -14.76 -2.28
C ARG A 174 0.89 -14.13 -0.90
N SER A 175 -0.04 -14.60 -0.09
CA SER A 175 -0.19 -14.17 1.31
C SER A 175 0.98 -14.63 2.17
N THR A 176 1.39 -15.90 2.04
CA THR A 176 2.57 -16.45 2.71
C THR A 176 3.82 -15.65 2.36
N LYS A 177 4.04 -15.38 1.07
CA LYS A 177 5.14 -14.55 0.59
C LYS A 177 5.10 -13.14 1.18
N PHE A 178 3.93 -12.50 1.20
CA PHE A 178 3.78 -11.17 1.79
C PHE A 178 4.21 -11.15 3.26
N PHE A 179 3.79 -12.12 4.08
CA PHE A 179 4.20 -12.19 5.49
C PHE A 179 5.71 -12.51 5.63
N ASP A 180 6.24 -13.35 4.77
CA ASP A 180 7.68 -13.63 4.70
C ASP A 180 8.51 -12.37 4.35
N ASP A 181 8.01 -11.55 3.43
CA ASP A 181 8.60 -10.26 3.07
C ASP A 181 8.56 -9.28 4.28
N LEU A 182 7.54 -9.34 5.14
CA LEU A 182 7.49 -8.54 6.38
C LEU A 182 8.59 -8.94 7.38
N TYR A 183 8.86 -10.24 7.54
CA TYR A 183 9.99 -10.71 8.36
C TYR A 183 11.34 -10.32 7.75
N SER A 184 11.45 -10.43 6.42
CA SER A 184 12.64 -10.05 5.68
C SER A 184 12.98 -8.56 5.84
N LEU A 185 11.96 -7.70 5.89
CA LEU A 185 12.10 -6.26 6.17
C LEU A 185 12.84 -5.98 7.48
N LEU A 186 12.65 -6.86 8.47
CA LEU A 186 13.24 -6.75 9.80
C LEU A 186 14.51 -7.59 9.96
N ASN A 187 15.01 -8.17 8.85
CA ASN A 187 16.16 -9.08 8.82
C ASN A 187 16.02 -10.27 9.80
N ILE A 188 14.78 -10.76 10.00
CA ILE A 188 14.53 -11.92 10.87
C ILE A 188 14.89 -13.20 10.08
N PRO A 189 15.81 -14.05 10.59
CA PRO A 189 16.18 -15.31 9.94
C PRO A 189 15.01 -16.28 9.81
N GLN A 190 15.04 -17.14 8.80
CA GLN A 190 13.91 -17.99 8.40
C GLN A 190 13.46 -18.93 9.54
N GLU A 191 14.38 -19.43 10.35
CA GLU A 191 14.14 -20.30 11.49
C GLU A 191 13.37 -19.62 12.66
N TYR A 192 13.28 -18.29 12.66
CA TYR A 192 12.54 -17.51 13.65
C TYR A 192 11.26 -16.87 13.08
N ARG A 193 10.88 -17.22 11.85
CA ARG A 193 9.65 -16.73 11.22
C ARG A 193 8.48 -17.64 11.59
N ASP A 194 7.47 -17.07 12.22
CA ASP A 194 6.21 -17.75 12.48
C ASP A 194 5.17 -17.35 11.43
N ILE A 195 5.29 -17.94 10.24
CA ILE A 195 4.32 -17.70 9.17
C ILE A 195 2.97 -18.34 9.54
N GLU A 196 2.96 -19.40 10.34
CA GLU A 196 1.74 -20.09 10.75
C GLU A 196 0.83 -19.21 11.60
N GLU A 197 1.38 -18.32 12.45
CA GLU A 197 0.63 -17.31 13.20
C GLU A 197 -0.33 -16.50 12.29
N PHE A 198 0.11 -16.22 11.07
CA PHE A 198 -0.68 -15.48 10.08
C PHE A 198 -1.78 -16.32 9.42
N ILE A 199 -1.62 -17.63 9.37
CA ILE A 199 -2.46 -18.55 8.59
C ILE A 199 -3.49 -19.29 9.46
N THR A 200 -3.21 -19.47 10.75
CA THR A 200 -3.93 -20.43 11.63
C THR A 200 -4.96 -19.84 12.59
N ASN A 201 -4.92 -18.53 12.86
CA ASN A 201 -5.87 -17.91 13.80
C ASN A 201 -7.15 -17.44 13.09
N ASP A 202 -8.20 -18.26 13.18
CA ASP A 202 -9.59 -17.96 12.82
C ASP A 202 -10.43 -17.50 14.02
#